data_AF-A0AAE6IRM5-F1
#
_entry.id   AF-A0AAE6IRM5-F1
#
_cell.length_a   1.000
_cell.length_b   1.000
_cell.length_c   1.000
_cell.angle_alpha   90.00
_cell.angle_beta   90.00
_cell.angle_gamma   90.00
#
_symmetry.space_group_name_H-M   'P 1'
#
loop_
_entity.id
_entity.type
_entity.pdbx_description
1 polymer ?
#
loop_
_entity_poly.entity_id
_entity_poly.type
_entity_poly.pdbx_seq_one_letter_code
_entity_poly.pdbx_strand_id
1 'polypeptide(L)'
;MPNLVINFAKPRVKLQPDSGEEFRDEYLIPWLKNNNNASELCVDFEGTVLFTPSFLEESFGGAIRKGFEIVRKIQFKNIPPDVKQQLAKYINKAKKQ
;
A
#
# COMPACT_ATOMS: atom_id res chain seq x y z
N MET A 1 3.58 -3.78 -17.41
CA MET A 1 3.14 -4.08 -16.03
C MET A 1 2.76 -2.77 -15.38
N PRO A 2 1.51 -2.57 -14.89
CA PRO A 2 1.17 -1.38 -14.14
C PRO A 2 1.89 -1.44 -12.79
N ASN A 3 2.92 -0.60 -12.63
CA ASN A 3 3.65 -0.48 -11.38
C ASN A 3 3.12 0.74 -10.62
N LEU A 4 2.73 0.56 -9.35
CA LEU A 4 2.60 1.66 -8.42
C LEU A 4 3.96 1.87 -7.77
N VAL A 5 4.70 2.87 -8.24
CA VAL A 5 5.93 3.30 -7.55
C VAL A 5 5.49 4.21 -6.43
N ILE A 6 5.68 3.81 -5.17
CA ILE A 6 5.45 4.72 -4.06
C ILE A 6 6.75 5.44 -3.75
N ASN A 7 6.87 6.66 -4.28
CA ASN A 7 8.04 7.48 -4.03
C ASN A 7 7.74 8.48 -2.91
N PHE A 8 8.24 8.20 -1.71
CA PHE A 8 8.08 9.07 -0.55
C PHE A 8 9.22 10.09 -0.39
N ALA A 9 10.23 10.12 -1.26
CA ALA A 9 11.34 11.07 -1.14
C ALA A 9 11.23 12.23 -2.14
N LYS A 10 10.64 13.35 -1.70
CA LYS A 10 11.10 14.69 -2.12
C LYS A 10 11.08 15.66 -0.94
N PRO A 11 12.17 16.39 -0.67
CA PRO A 11 12.18 17.45 0.33
C PRO A 11 11.52 18.71 -0.25
N ARG A 12 10.75 19.38 0.61
CA ARG A 12 10.14 20.73 0.49
C ARG A 12 8.77 20.74 -0.20
N VAL A 13 7.77 21.18 0.58
CA VAL A 13 6.34 21.35 0.29
C VAL A 13 5.50 20.08 0.53
N LYS A 14 4.52 20.23 1.42
CA LYS A 14 3.61 19.20 1.96
C LYS A 14 2.89 18.45 0.81
N LEU A 15 3.39 17.27 0.43
CA LEU A 15 2.87 16.43 -0.66
C LEU A 15 3.01 14.94 -0.31
N GLN A 16 2.72 14.57 0.94
CA GLN A 16 2.65 13.18 1.38
C GLN A 16 1.32 12.99 2.10
N PRO A 17 0.67 11.82 1.96
CA PRO A 17 -0.51 11.53 2.78
C PRO A 17 -0.09 11.56 4.25
N ASP A 18 -0.79 12.37 5.05
CA ASP A 18 -0.52 12.57 6.48
C ASP A 18 -0.97 11.30 7.28
N SER A 19 -1.67 10.35 6.64
CA SER A 19 -2.12 9.08 7.23
C SER A 19 -2.20 7.92 6.24
N GLY A 20 -2.25 6.68 6.76
CA GLY A 20 -2.50 5.49 5.93
C GLY A 20 -3.90 5.45 5.33
N GLU A 21 -4.88 6.11 5.96
CA GLU A 21 -6.25 6.21 5.45
C GLU A 21 -6.34 7.12 4.23
N GLU A 22 -5.65 8.27 4.28
CA GLU A 22 -5.54 9.18 3.14
C GLU A 22 -4.81 8.50 1.97
N PHE A 23 -3.69 7.81 2.25
CA PHE A 23 -3.02 7.03 1.21
C PHE A 23 -3.94 5.97 0.59
N ARG A 24 -4.67 5.24 1.43
CA ARG A 24 -5.61 4.20 1.00
C ARG A 24 -6.65 4.76 0.05
N ASP A 25 -7.32 5.83 0.46
CA ASP A 25 -8.54 6.31 -0.16
C ASP A 25 -8.26 7.16 -1.41
N GLU A 26 -7.19 7.96 -1.38
CA GLU A 26 -6.84 8.87 -2.47
C GLU A 26 -5.90 8.25 -3.52
N TYR A 27 -5.13 7.22 -3.16
CA TYR A 27 -4.10 6.65 -4.07
C TYR A 27 -4.27 5.14 -4.29
N LEU A 28 -4.25 4.34 -3.21
CA LEU A 28 -4.24 2.88 -3.33
C LEU A 28 -5.53 2.35 -3.95
N ILE A 29 -6.70 2.73 -3.43
CA ILE A 29 -7.99 2.25 -3.93
C ILE A 29 -8.24 2.71 -5.38
N PRO A 30 -8.04 4.00 -5.75
CA PRO A 30 -8.16 4.43 -7.14
C PRO A 30 -7.24 3.64 -8.07
N TRP A 31 -5.98 3.42 -7.68
CA TRP A 31 -5.05 2.60 -8.46
C TRP A 31 -5.53 1.15 -8.61
N LEU A 32 -6.02 0.52 -7.53
CA LEU A 32 -6.56 -0.84 -7.57
C LEU A 32 -7.79 -0.96 -8.48
N LYS A 33 -8.70 0.03 -8.45
CA LYS A 33 -9.89 0.05 -9.33
C LYS A 33 -9.47 0.11 -10.80
N ASN A 34 -8.52 0.99 -11.13
CA ASN A 34 -8.04 1.18 -12.50
C ASN A 34 -7.24 -0.02 -13.03
N ASN A 35 -6.77 -0.90 -12.15
CA ASN A 35 -5.92 -2.05 -12.50
C ASN A 35 -6.55 -3.39 -12.06
N ASN A 36 -7.87 -3.45 -11.85
CA ASN A 36 -8.55 -4.65 -11.37
C ASN A 36 -8.41 -5.88 -12.30
N ASN A 37 -8.16 -5.64 -13.59
CA ASN A 37 -7.95 -6.66 -14.62
C ASN A 37 -6.46 -6.96 -14.90
N ALA A 38 -5.53 -6.32 -14.18
CA ALA A 38 -4.11 -6.55 -14.38
C ALA A 38 -3.74 -7.99 -13.98
N SER A 39 -2.92 -8.65 -14.80
CA SER A 39 -2.37 -9.97 -14.48
C SER A 39 -1.42 -9.94 -13.28
N GLU A 40 -0.78 -8.78 -13.06
CA GLU A 40 0.18 -8.57 -11.99
C GLU A 40 0.05 -7.15 -11.43
N LEU A 41 0.20 -7.02 -10.11
CA LEU A 41 0.21 -5.76 -9.38
C LEU A 41 1.49 -5.67 -8.58
N CYS A 42 2.19 -4.54 -8.68
CA CYS A 42 3.44 -4.32 -7.97
C CYS A 42 3.41 -2.97 -7.26
N VAL A 43 3.86 -2.98 -6.00
CA VAL A 43 4.09 -1.79 -5.19
C VAL A 43 5.57 -1.74 -4.83
N ASP A 44 6.23 -0.66 -5.23
CA ASP A 44 7.65 -0.44 -4.98
C ASP A 44 7.86 0.51 -3.80
N PHE A 45 8.69 0.10 -2.85
CA PHE A 45 9.05 0.84 -1.64
C PHE A 45 10.38 1.60 -1.77
N GLU A 46 11.03 1.55 -2.95
CA GLU A 46 12.28 2.24 -3.22
C GLU A 46 12.21 3.75 -2.91
N GLY A 47 13.26 4.28 -2.28
CA GLY A 47 13.33 5.69 -1.90
C GLY A 47 12.44 6.08 -0.72
N THR A 48 11.76 5.13 -0.07
CA THR A 48 10.93 5.41 1.10
C THR A 48 11.68 5.17 2.39
N VAL A 49 11.67 6.15 3.29
CA VAL A 49 12.56 6.15 4.46
C VAL A 49 11.83 5.75 5.76
N LEU A 50 10.51 5.91 5.89
CA LEU A 50 9.76 5.48 7.08
C LEU A 50 8.29 5.17 6.79
N PHE A 51 7.86 3.93 7.09
CA PHE A 51 6.45 3.58 7.24
C PHE A 51 6.18 3.23 8.70
N THR A 52 5.17 3.85 9.28
CA THR A 52 4.73 3.43 10.62
C THR A 52 3.89 2.14 10.52
N PRO A 53 3.90 1.29 11.57
CA PRO A 53 2.97 0.19 11.73
C PRO A 53 1.52 0.54 11.36
N SER A 54 1.01 1.64 11.92
CA SER A 54 -0.35 2.13 11.71
C SER A 54 -0.59 2.55 10.27
N PHE A 55 0.39 3.17 9.61
CA PHE A 55 0.28 3.52 8.19
C PHE A 55 0.05 2.28 7.34
N LEU A 56 0.84 1.22 7.53
CA LEU A 56 0.74 -0.03 6.74
C LEU A 56 -0.59 -0.74 6.98
N GLU A 57 -1.02 -0.80 8.23
CA GLU A 57 -2.30 -1.42 8.61
C GLU A 57 -3.48 -0.67 8.00
N GLU A 58 -3.53 0.65 8.16
CA GLU A 58 -4.64 1.45 7.64
C GLU A 58 -4.64 1.56 6.12
N SER A 59 -3.46 1.50 5.50
CA SER A 59 -3.33 1.47 4.04
C SER A 59 -3.86 0.16 3.47
N PHE A 60 -3.12 -0.93 3.69
CA PHE A 60 -3.33 -2.19 2.99
C PHE A 60 -4.37 -3.08 3.69
N GLY A 61 -4.33 -3.15 5.02
CA GLY A 61 -5.35 -3.83 5.80
C GLY A 61 -6.71 -3.13 5.68
N GLY A 62 -6.71 -1.79 5.75
CA GLY A 62 -7.90 -0.97 5.52
C GLY A 62 -8.51 -1.14 4.13
N ALA A 63 -7.69 -1.23 3.07
CA ALA A 63 -8.19 -1.50 1.73
C ALA A 63 -8.92 -2.85 1.63
N ILE A 64 -8.41 -3.89 2.28
CA ILE A 64 -9.08 -5.21 2.37
C ILE A 64 -10.40 -5.09 3.13
N ARG A 65 -10.43 -4.37 4.27
CA ARG A 65 -11.67 -4.12 5.02
C ARG A 65 -12.73 -3.43 4.16
N LYS A 66 -12.32 -2.53 3.25
CA LYS A 66 -13.19 -1.88 2.25
C LYS A 66 -13.56 -2.77 1.04
N GLY A 67 -13.16 -4.03 1.03
CA GLY A 67 -13.53 -5.01 0.01
C GLY A 67 -12.55 -5.18 -1.14
N PHE A 68 -11.36 -4.58 -1.07
CA PHE A 68 -10.31 -4.72 -2.10
C PHE A 68 -9.41 -5.94 -1.81
N GLU A 69 -9.95 -7.15 -1.94
CA GLU A 69 -9.19 -8.40 -1.75
C GLU A 69 -8.02 -8.56 -2.72
N ILE A 70 -8.06 -7.84 -3.84
CA ILE A 70 -6.97 -7.78 -4.83
C ILE A 70 -5.63 -7.31 -4.23
N VAL A 71 -5.64 -6.62 -3.09
CA VAL A 71 -4.43 -6.26 -2.32
C VAL A 71 -3.56 -7.48 -2.01
N ARG A 72 -4.16 -8.66 -1.78
CA ARG A 72 -3.42 -9.90 -1.49
C ARG A 72 -2.56 -10.39 -2.67
N LYS A 73 -2.84 -9.91 -3.89
CA LYS A 73 -2.08 -10.25 -5.10
C LYS A 73 -0.92 -9.29 -5.37
N ILE A 74 -0.81 -8.21 -4.60
CA ILE A 74 0.26 -7.22 -4.77
C ILE A 74 1.61 -7.85 -4.42
N GLN A 75 2.56 -7.69 -5.34
CA GLN A 75 3.98 -7.93 -5.07
C GLN A 75 4.60 -6.67 -4.47
N PHE A 76 5.28 -6.82 -3.33
CA PHE A 76 5.98 -5.72 -2.65
C PHE A 76 7.49 -5.82 -2.93
N LYS A 77 8.04 -4.81 -3.61
CA LYS A 77 9.47 -4.70 -3.98
C LYS A 77 10.19 -3.68 -3.10
N ASN A 78 11.51 -3.85 -2.94
CA ASN A 78 12.40 -2.94 -2.22
C ASN A 78 11.93 -2.58 -0.79
N ILE A 79 11.20 -3.50 -0.15
CA ILE A 79 10.65 -3.36 1.19
C ILE A 79 11.56 -4.06 2.21
N PRO A 80 11.89 -3.42 3.36
CA PRO A 80 12.66 -4.07 4.41
C PRO A 80 11.99 -5.38 4.90
N PRO A 81 12.75 -6.45 5.21
CA PRO A 81 12.17 -7.76 5.54
C PRO A 81 11.21 -7.77 6.73
N ASP A 82 11.53 -7.02 7.78
CA ASP A 82 10.74 -6.84 9.00
C ASP A 82 9.42 -6.10 8.70
N VAL A 83 9.50 -5.02 7.92
CA VAL A 83 8.34 -4.26 7.45
C VAL A 83 7.45 -5.14 6.57
N LYS A 84 8.04 -5.93 5.68
CA LYS A 84 7.32 -6.89 4.83
C LYS A 84 6.59 -7.94 5.66
N GLN A 85 7.24 -8.49 6.69
CA GLN A 85 6.63 -9.46 7.58
C GLN A 85 5.44 -8.85 8.33
N GLN A 86 5.59 -7.63 8.81
CA GLN A 86 4.53 -6.91 9.51
C GLN A 86 3.35 -6.59 8.59
N LEU A 87 3.62 -6.09 7.38
CA LEU A 87 2.61 -5.84 6.35
C LEU A 87 1.83 -7.11 6.01
N ALA A 88 2.52 -8.24 5.85
CA ALA A 88 1.88 -9.53 5.60
C ALA A 88 0.94 -9.93 6.75
N LYS A 89 1.31 -9.67 8.02
CA LYS A 89 0.42 -9.93 9.17
C LYS A 89 -0.85 -9.09 9.08
N TYR A 90 -0.76 -7.80 8.75
CA TYR A 90 -1.93 -6.94 8.60
C TYR A 90 -2.86 -7.40 7.47
N ILE A 91 -2.29 -7.72 6.31
CA ILE A 91 -3.02 -8.26 5.17
C ILE A 91 -3.73 -9.57 5.54
N ASN A 92 -3.04 -10.49 6.22
CA ASN A 92 -3.60 -11.79 6.60
C ASN A 92 -4.68 -11.70 7.67
N LYS A 93 -4.55 -10.75 8.61
CA LYS A 93 -5.55 -10.51 9.66
C LYS A 93 -6.80 -9.81 9.13
N ALA A 94 -6.66 -8.96 8.11
CA ALA A 94 -7.76 -8.19 7.56
C ALA A 94 -8.81 -9.09 6.88
N LYS A 95 -10.08 -8.77 7.14
CA LYS A 95 -11.26 -9.36 6.50
C LYS A 95 -12.21 -8.23 6.13
N LYS A 96 -12.94 -8.39 5.03
CA LYS A 96 -13.99 -7.46 4.63
C LYS A 96 -14.96 -7.21 5.80
N GLN A 97 -15.24 -5.94 6.07
CA GLN A 97 -16.22 -5.50 7.07
C GLN A 97 -17.57 -5.21 6.42
#